data_AF-A0A392RFI7-F1
#
_entry.id   AF-A0A392RFI7-F1
#
_cell.length_a   1.000
_cell.length_b   1.000
_cell.length_c   1.000
_cell.angle_alpha   90.00
_cell.angle_beta   90.00
_cell.angle_gamma   90.00
#
_symmetry.space_group_name_H-M   'P 1'
#
loop_
_entity.id
_entity.type
_entity.pdbx_description
1 polymer ?
#
loop_
_entity_poly.entity_id
_entity_poly.type
_entity_poly.pdbx_seq_one_letter_code
_entity_poly.pdbx_strand_id
1 'polypeptide(L)'
;MPNVYYNTQGSLYSEAMTYRQQFSPAPFYPRFPSPEAWTEYRRADQIEYEAIMNRNEAIFYEQYEAHMKAQEEQRVVVASASAAATSAGSPEFTFSELGLEDPTAYHGFMNQDPPT
;
A
#
# COMPACT_ATOMS: atom_id res chain seq x y z
N MET A 1 8.34 10.79 -47.38
CA MET A 1 8.93 9.61 -46.71
C MET A 1 7.79 8.63 -46.44
N PRO A 2 7.78 7.42 -47.02
CA PRO A 2 6.66 6.49 -46.85
C PRO A 2 6.73 5.77 -45.49
N ASN A 3 5.60 5.76 -44.79
CA ASN A 3 5.39 5.18 -43.46
C ASN A 3 5.73 3.67 -43.42
N VAL A 4 6.71 3.30 -42.60
CA VAL A 4 7.21 1.92 -42.41
C VAL A 4 6.38 1.12 -41.38
N TYR A 5 5.27 1.68 -40.88
CA TYR A 5 4.56 1.18 -39.70
C TYR A 5 3.56 0.03 -39.94
N TYR A 6 3.45 -0.53 -41.15
CA TYR A 6 2.39 -1.50 -41.49
C TYR A 6 2.87 -2.92 -41.83
N ASN A 7 3.97 -3.42 -41.25
CA ASN A 7 4.33 -4.84 -41.48
C ASN A 7 5.00 -5.57 -40.31
N THR A 8 4.89 -5.07 -39.08
CA THR A 8 5.35 -5.83 -37.90
C THR A 8 4.35 -6.91 -37.51
N GLN A 9 3.04 -6.65 -37.66
CA GLN A 9 2.02 -7.66 -37.34
C GLN A 9 2.04 -8.85 -38.32
N GLY A 10 2.29 -8.59 -39.61
CA GLY A 10 2.40 -9.64 -40.63
C GLY A 10 3.63 -10.52 -40.44
N SER A 11 4.79 -9.92 -40.17
CA SER A 11 6.03 -10.66 -39.91
C SER A 11 5.96 -11.50 -38.63
N LEU A 12 5.43 -10.95 -37.52
CA LEU A 12 5.23 -11.71 -36.28
C LEU A 12 4.29 -12.91 -36.47
N TYR A 13 3.22 -12.75 -37.25
CA TYR A 13 2.31 -13.85 -37.57
C TYR A 13 2.98 -14.92 -38.44
N SER A 14 3.74 -14.51 -39.47
CA SER A 14 4.50 -15.42 -40.33
C SER A 14 5.58 -16.19 -39.56
N GLU A 15 6.34 -15.52 -38.69
CA GLU A 15 7.32 -16.17 -37.82
C GLU A 15 6.65 -17.14 -36.84
N ALA A 16 5.53 -16.75 -36.22
CA ALA A 16 4.79 -17.62 -35.32
C ALA A 16 4.24 -18.88 -36.02
N MET A 17 3.80 -18.75 -37.28
CA MET A 17 3.33 -19.88 -38.08
C MET A 17 4.48 -20.79 -38.52
N THR A 18 5.63 -20.24 -38.92
CA THR A 18 6.83 -21.01 -39.24
C THR A 18 7.35 -21.75 -38.00
N TYR A 19 7.36 -21.09 -36.84
CA TYR A 19 7.75 -21.70 -35.56
C TYR A 19 6.85 -22.90 -35.21
N ARG A 20 5.53 -22.77 -35.36
CA ARG A 20 4.60 -23.89 -35.11
C ARG A 20 4.74 -25.04 -36.10
N GLN A 21 5.15 -24.76 -37.34
CA GLN A 21 5.44 -25.81 -38.33
C GLN A 21 6.76 -26.52 -38.03
N GLN A 22 7.77 -25.78 -37.57
CA GLN A 22 9.09 -26.34 -37.22
C GLN A 22 9.06 -27.12 -35.90
N PHE A 23 8.23 -26.69 -34.96
CA PHE A 23 7.99 -27.34 -33.67
C PHE A 23 6.51 -27.69 -33.56
N SER A 24 6.07 -28.72 -34.30
CA SER A 24 4.72 -29.27 -34.18
C SER A 24 4.41 -29.47 -32.70
N PRO A 25 3.36 -28.84 -32.15
CA PRO A 25 2.97 -29.08 -30.77
C PRO A 25 2.73 -30.57 -30.64
N ALA A 26 3.33 -31.19 -29.62
CA ALA A 26 3.15 -32.61 -29.43
C ALA A 26 1.66 -32.92 -29.36
N PRO A 27 1.19 -34.01 -30.02
CA PRO A 27 -0.23 -34.25 -30.23
C PRO A 27 -1.06 -34.24 -28.95
N PHE A 28 -0.43 -34.59 -27.82
CA PHE A 28 -1.01 -34.49 -26.48
C PHE A 28 0.14 -34.69 -25.47
N TYR A 29 0.55 -33.63 -24.75
CA TYR A 29 1.24 -33.81 -23.46
C TYR A 29 0.21 -33.52 -22.38
N PRO A 30 -0.57 -34.52 -21.93
CA PRO A 30 -1.35 -34.31 -20.74
C PRO A 30 -0.33 -34.14 -19.61
N ARG A 31 -0.41 -32.99 -18.92
CA ARG A 31 0.43 -32.69 -17.74
C ARG A 31 0.34 -33.81 -16.68
N PHE A 32 -0.73 -34.61 -16.77
CA PHE A 32 -1.00 -35.77 -15.94
C PHE A 32 -1.09 -37.03 -16.81
N PRO A 33 -0.50 -38.15 -16.37
CA PRO A 33 -0.47 -39.40 -17.14
C PRO A 33 -1.86 -40.05 -17.29
N SER A 34 -2.85 -39.64 -16.49
CA SER A 34 -4.23 -40.13 -16.55
C SER A 34 -5.25 -39.08 -16.06
N PRO A 35 -6.54 -39.23 -16.39
CA PRO A 35 -7.62 -38.41 -15.81
C PRO A 35 -7.73 -38.55 -14.28
N GLU A 36 -7.35 -39.70 -13.74
CA GLU A 36 -7.29 -39.96 -12.30
C GLU A 36 -6.20 -39.12 -11.64
N ALA A 37 -4.99 -39.08 -12.23
CA ALA A 37 -3.90 -38.24 -11.75
C ALA A 37 -4.24 -36.74 -11.78
N TRP A 38 -5.05 -36.29 -12.76
CA TRP A 38 -5.60 -34.93 -12.76
C TRP A 38 -6.58 -34.69 -11.61
N THR A 39 -7.43 -35.67 -11.31
CA THR A 39 -8.43 -35.57 -10.25
C THR A 39 -7.76 -35.54 -8.87
N GLU A 40 -6.71 -36.34 -8.66
CA GLU A 40 -5.91 -36.31 -7.44
C GLU A 40 -5.16 -35.00 -7.27
N TYR A 41 -4.53 -34.49 -8.34
CA TYR A 41 -3.87 -33.19 -8.32
C TYR A 41 -4.85 -32.09 -7.89
N ARG A 42 -6.03 -32.02 -8.50
CA ARG A 42 -7.05 -31.03 -8.11
C ARG A 42 -7.49 -31.16 -6.66
N ARG A 43 -7.65 -32.39 -6.16
CA ARG A 43 -8.03 -32.62 -4.76
C ARG A 43 -6.96 -32.11 -3.82
N ALA A 44 -5.69 -32.41 -4.09
CA ALA A 44 -4.58 -31.95 -3.27
C ALA A 44 -4.43 -30.42 -3.30
N ASP A 45 -4.49 -29.84 -4.50
CA ASP A 45 -4.43 -28.39 -4.73
C ASP A 45 -5.57 -27.65 -4.01
N GLN A 46 -6.79 -28.21 -4.04
CA GLN A 46 -7.93 -27.65 -3.31
C GLN A 46 -7.74 -27.68 -1.79
N ILE A 47 -7.26 -28.80 -1.24
CA ILE A 47 -7.00 -28.93 0.20
C ILE A 47 -5.92 -27.92 0.64
N GLU A 48 -4.85 -27.79 -0.13
CA GLU A 48 -3.77 -26.85 0.17
C GLU A 48 -4.26 -25.40 0.09
N TYR A 49 -5.01 -25.05 -0.95
CA TYR A 49 -5.61 -23.74 -1.11
C TYR A 49 -6.53 -23.39 0.06
N GLU A 50 -7.44 -24.29 0.43
CA GLU A 50 -8.36 -24.10 1.56
C GLU A 50 -7.59 -23.94 2.88
N ALA A 51 -6.56 -24.74 3.12
CA ALA A 51 -5.74 -24.63 4.33
C ALA A 51 -5.00 -23.27 4.42
N ILE A 52 -4.45 -22.79 3.31
CA ILE A 52 -3.79 -21.48 3.23
C ILE A 52 -4.82 -20.36 3.45
N MET A 53 -5.99 -20.44 2.80
CA MET A 53 -7.04 -19.44 2.94
C MET A 53 -7.56 -19.37 4.38
N ASN A 54 -7.84 -20.51 5.01
CA ASN A 54 -8.29 -20.56 6.39
C ASN A 54 -7.26 -19.94 7.35
N ARG A 55 -5.97 -20.22 7.13
CA ARG A 55 -4.88 -19.61 7.92
C ARG A 55 -4.83 -18.10 7.70
N ASN A 56 -4.89 -17.63 6.47
CA ASN A 56 -4.83 -16.20 6.15
C ASN A 56 -6.05 -15.45 6.71
N GLU A 57 -7.23 -16.06 6.63
CA GLU A 57 -8.45 -15.51 7.21
C GLU A 57 -8.34 -15.37 8.73
N ALA A 58 -7.82 -16.39 9.42
CA ALA A 58 -7.60 -16.32 10.87
C ALA A 58 -6.61 -15.18 11.25
N ILE A 59 -5.49 -15.07 10.52
CA ILE A 59 -4.51 -14.00 10.74
C ILE A 59 -5.12 -12.63 10.47
N PHE A 60 -5.93 -12.50 9.42
CA PHE A 60 -6.60 -11.25 9.07
C PHE A 60 -7.51 -10.76 10.20
N TYR A 61 -8.35 -11.63 10.75
CA TYR A 61 -9.26 -11.25 11.84
C TYR A 61 -8.51 -10.94 13.14
N GLU A 62 -7.50 -11.73 13.51
CA GLU A 62 -6.67 -11.46 14.69
C GLU A 62 -6.00 -10.08 14.58
N GLN A 63 -5.41 -9.77 13.42
CA GLN A 63 -4.78 -8.49 13.18
C GLN A 63 -5.79 -7.34 13.15
N TYR A 64 -6.97 -7.55 12.56
CA TYR A 64 -8.04 -6.56 12.52
C TYR A 64 -8.53 -6.23 13.94
N GLU A 65 -8.78 -7.23 14.77
CA GLU A 65 -9.20 -7.04 16.16
C GLU A 65 -8.13 -6.29 16.97
N ALA A 66 -6.86 -6.68 16.82
CA ALA A 66 -5.75 -6.00 17.47
C ALA A 66 -5.66 -4.52 17.07
N HIS A 67 -5.82 -4.23 15.77
CA HIS A 67 -5.83 -2.86 15.26
C HIS A 67 -6.99 -2.05 15.82
N MET A 68 -8.21 -2.60 15.81
CA MET A 68 -9.40 -1.92 16.35
C MET A 68 -9.25 -1.61 17.84
N LYS A 69 -8.71 -2.56 18.61
CA LYS A 69 -8.45 -2.35 20.04
C LYS A 69 -7.42 -1.25 20.28
N ALA A 70 -6.29 -1.28 19.57
CA ALA A 70 -5.26 -0.26 19.69
C ALA A 70 -5.76 1.13 19.29
N GLN A 71 -6.58 1.22 18.24
CA GLN A 71 -7.21 2.48 17.82
C GLN A 71 -8.14 3.03 18.89
N GLU A 72 -8.96 2.19 19.51
CA GLU A 72 -9.86 2.61 20.58
C GLU A 72 -9.09 3.06 21.82
N GLU A 73 -8.06 2.32 22.23
CA GLU A 73 -7.18 2.73 23.33
C GLU A 73 -6.53 4.10 23.05
N GLN A 74 -6.05 4.34 21.83
CA GLN A 74 -5.54 5.65 21.43
C GLN A 74 -6.61 6.74 21.51
N ARG A 75 -7.83 6.48 21.05
CA ARG A 75 -8.95 7.45 21.17
C ARG A 75 -9.24 7.77 22.62
N VAL A 76 -9.26 6.78 23.51
CA VAL A 76 -9.46 6.98 24.95
C VAL A 76 -8.33 7.81 25.56
N VAL A 77 -7.07 7.56 25.18
CA VAL A 77 -5.92 8.34 25.65
C VAL A 77 -6.03 9.80 25.18
N VAL A 78 -6.34 10.04 23.91
CA VAL A 78 -6.50 11.39 23.34
C VAL A 78 -7.65 12.13 24.02
N ALA A 79 -8.80 11.46 24.21
CA ALA A 79 -9.95 12.05 24.91
C ALA A 79 -9.61 12.41 26.37
N SER A 80 -8.90 11.52 27.08
CA SER A 80 -8.46 11.76 28.46
C SER A 80 -7.46 12.90 28.57
N ALA A 81 -6.48 12.97 27.65
CA ALA A 81 -5.52 14.07 27.58
C ALA A 81 -6.22 15.42 27.28
N SER A 82 -7.21 15.42 26.39
CA SER A 82 -8.01 16.61 26.06
C SER A 82 -8.87 17.08 27.25
N ALA A 83 -9.47 16.14 27.99
CA ALA A 83 -10.20 16.44 29.22
C ALA A 83 -9.27 16.99 30.31
N ALA A 84 -8.08 16.41 30.46
CA ALA A 84 -7.05 16.89 31.39
C ALA A 84 -6.58 18.31 31.04
N ALA A 85 -6.31 18.60 29.76
CA ALA A 85 -5.93 19.93 29.29
C ALA A 85 -7.04 20.97 29.54
N THR A 86 -8.31 20.59 29.34
CA THR A 86 -9.45 21.45 29.66
C THR A 86 -9.56 21.70 31.17
N SER A 87 -9.30 20.69 32.00
CA SER A 87 -9.33 20.82 33.47
C SER A 87 -8.14 21.57 34.05
N ALA A 88 -6.99 21.53 33.39
CA ALA A 88 -5.77 22.22 33.81
C ALA A 88 -5.83 23.74 33.53
N GLY A 89 -6.81 24.19 32.74
CA GLY A 89 -6.88 25.55 32.21
C GLY A 89 -5.78 25.74 31.16
N SER A 90 -6.15 26.19 29.96
CA SER A 90 -5.15 26.67 29.01
C SER A 90 -4.36 27.80 29.68
N PRO A 91 -3.01 27.83 29.61
CA PRO A 91 -2.27 29.01 30.02
C PRO A 91 -2.68 30.16 29.08
N GLU A 92 -3.52 31.05 29.57
CA GLU A 92 -3.86 32.28 28.87
C GLU A 92 -2.70 33.26 29.04
N PHE A 93 -1.80 33.28 28.05
CA PHE A 93 -0.78 34.32 27.96
C PHE A 93 -1.44 35.59 27.42
N THR A 94 -1.30 36.69 28.16
CA THR A 94 -1.74 38.00 27.67
C THR A 94 -0.69 38.57 26.71
N PHE A 95 -1.10 39.45 25.78
CA PHE A 95 -0.17 40.16 24.88
C PHE A 95 0.95 40.88 25.65
N SER A 96 0.64 41.34 26.87
CA SER A 96 1.58 42.00 27.77
C SER A 96 2.65 41.06 28.32
N GLU A 97 2.31 39.79 28.58
CA GLU A 97 3.25 38.79 29.09
C GLU A 97 4.24 38.32 28.02
N LEU A 98 3.80 38.32 26.75
CA LEU A 98 4.64 37.96 25.61
C LEU A 98 5.50 39.14 25.11
N GLY A 99 5.38 40.33 25.72
CA GLY A 99 6.11 41.52 25.30
C GLY A 99 5.74 42.01 23.88
N LEU A 100 4.58 41.61 23.37
CA LEU A 100 4.12 41.89 21.99
C LEU A 100 3.35 43.21 21.87
N GLU A 101 3.22 43.96 22.96
CA GLU A 101 2.51 45.25 23.02
C GLU A 101 3.28 46.40 22.33
N ASP A 102 4.60 46.24 22.14
CA ASP A 102 5.45 47.27 21.54
C ASP A 102 5.80 46.91 20.07
N PRO A 103 5.11 47.50 19.08
CA PRO A 103 5.42 47.29 17.67
C PRO A 103 6.82 47.80 17.27
N THR A 104 7.47 48.63 18.09
CA THR A 104 8.85 49.08 17.83
C THR A 104 9.90 48.06 18.26
N ALA A 105 9.57 47.15 19.19
CA ALA A 105 10.46 46.07 19.61
C ALA A 105 10.72 45.06 18.47
N TYR A 106 9.73 44.81 17.61
CA TYR A 106 9.90 43.99 16.39
C TYR A 106 10.83 44.65 15.36
N HIS A 107 10.79 45.98 15.26
CA HIS A 107 11.57 46.73 14.27
C HIS A 107 13.08 46.71 14.57
N GLY A 108 13.47 46.61 15.85
CA GLY A 108 14.88 46.47 16.26
C GLY A 108 15.52 45.12 15.92
N PHE A 109 14.71 44.05 15.82
CA PHE A 109 15.21 42.72 15.49
C PHE A 109 15.54 42.55 13.99
N MET A 110 14.80 43.25 13.12
CA MET A 110 14.98 43.18 11.66
C MET A 110 15.96 44.22 11.10
N ASN A 111 16.36 45.23 11.89
CA ASN A 111 17.33 46.26 11.51
C ASN A 111 18.60 46.16 12.36
N GLN A 112 19.23 44.98 12.38
CA GLN A 112 20.64 44.93 12.73
C GLN A 112 21.43 45.26 11.46
N ASP A 113 21.89 46.51 11.36
CA ASP A 113 22.92 46.85 10.38
C ASP A 113 24.13 45.94 10.62
N PRO A 114 24.65 45.24 9.59
CA PRO A 114 25.82 44.41 9.77
C PRO A 114 27.02 45.28 10.15
N PRO A 115 27.87 44.86 11.10
CA PRO A 115 29.07 45.62 11.45
C PRO A 115 29.99 45.75 10.22
N THR A 116 30.54 46.94 10.01
CA THR A 116 31.54 47.23 8.97
C THR A 116 32.93 46.73 9.35
#